data_AF-A0A957WGJ7-F1
#
_entry.id   AF-A0A957WGJ7-F1
#
_cell.length_a   1.000
_cell.length_b   1.000
_cell.length_c   1.000
_cell.angle_alpha   90.00
_cell.angle_beta   90.00
_cell.angle_gamma   90.00
#
_symmetry.space_group_name_H-M   'P 1'
#
loop_
_entity.id
_entity.type
_entity.pdbx_description
1 polymer ?
#
loop_
_entity_poly.entity_id
_entity_poly.type
_entity_poly.pdbx_seq_one_letter_code
_entity_poly.pdbx_strand_id
1 'polypeptide(L)'
;MAYSIFSMKADYNLNVGNLPPEHRPDPVYDTLFPYYVELCALSQFRGKDHVIGGVPGHSVMYLHGACRDPKSDYPQLCICEDSDAANDGVGVTVNRYTKNANWLAIPGRKLFYDGNLGPDDRVTEQAVEAVAQQAIDLGVYNGVELLDEVKDKSLIDFAREESVGTDFALTFARSIFCARVPVTKAMMQEMILFLNALNNQYRSGPKAYHWDGLHDNCAHVTHNALAAASIWPPTKVGGRMFRHSLAIPANEYINLVLRCAEFPLDNFDAILQDEDAHDSLLEFGWLPARHGALIKTRDIRQANDVYDTDFHLFLLEPPDSKKTKQTEKYLYDPHCFDLEPNLRLYQARYQKILDHKPTDESEFLRGGRDWSVFQRYYRYIAAQLEDVTAKLATFG
;
A
#
# COMPACT_ATOMS: atom_id res chain seq x y z
N MET A 1 -22.34 25.16 -28.13
CA MET A 1 -21.24 24.18 -27.97
C MET A 1 -21.73 23.12 -27.01
N ALA A 2 -22.02 21.93 -27.52
CA ALA A 2 -22.49 20.80 -26.72
C ALA A 2 -21.31 20.27 -25.90
N TYR A 3 -21.52 20.08 -24.60
CA TYR A 3 -20.59 19.39 -23.72
C TYR A 3 -20.47 17.94 -24.19
N SER A 4 -19.31 17.57 -24.74
CA SER A 4 -18.95 16.17 -24.97
C SER A 4 -18.88 15.50 -23.59
N ILE A 5 -19.86 14.65 -23.30
CA ILE A 5 -19.86 13.77 -22.14
C ILE A 5 -18.61 12.88 -22.28
N PHE A 6 -17.66 13.07 -21.39
CA PHE A 6 -16.45 12.26 -21.31
C PHE A 6 -16.86 10.80 -21.09
N SER A 7 -16.62 9.95 -22.08
CA SER A 7 -16.68 8.51 -21.90
C SER A 7 -15.49 8.12 -21.01
N MET A 8 -15.78 7.64 -19.80
CA MET A 8 -14.78 6.97 -18.96
C MET A 8 -15.06 5.47 -19.06
N LYS A 9 -14.00 4.65 -19.18
CA LYS A 9 -14.17 3.21 -18.99
C LYS A 9 -14.21 2.95 -17.49
N ALA A 10 -15.40 2.58 -17.03
CA ALA A 10 -15.64 1.96 -15.75
C ALA A 10 -15.86 0.48 -16.04
N ASP A 11 -15.31 -0.39 -15.20
CA ASP A 11 -15.16 -1.83 -15.37
C ASP A 11 -13.97 -2.28 -16.22
N TYR A 12 -12.97 -2.80 -15.51
CA TYR A 12 -11.93 -3.62 -16.09
C TYR A 12 -12.07 -5.03 -15.52
N ASN A 13 -12.75 -5.90 -16.27
CA ASN A 13 -12.82 -7.31 -15.93
C ASN A 13 -11.47 -7.96 -16.28
N LEU A 14 -10.56 -7.97 -15.31
CA LEU A 14 -9.47 -8.96 -15.30
C LEU A 14 -10.16 -10.32 -15.28
N ASN A 15 -10.09 -11.07 -16.39
CA ASN A 15 -10.74 -12.37 -16.50
C ASN A 15 -10.21 -13.28 -15.39
N VAL A 16 -11.09 -13.66 -14.46
CA VAL A 16 -10.79 -14.40 -13.21
C VAL A 16 -10.02 -15.71 -13.46
N GLY A 17 -10.20 -16.33 -14.63
CA GLY A 17 -9.43 -17.53 -15.02
C GLY A 17 -7.95 -17.31 -15.35
N ASN A 18 -7.50 -16.06 -15.39
CA ASN A 18 -6.11 -15.64 -15.63
C ASN A 18 -5.66 -14.62 -14.56
N LEU A 19 -6.09 -14.79 -13.30
CA LEU A 19 -5.43 -14.07 -12.21
C LEU A 19 -3.92 -14.39 -12.28
N PRO A 20 -3.04 -13.38 -12.19
CA PRO A 20 -1.60 -13.63 -12.13
C PRO A 20 -1.32 -14.61 -11.01
N PRO A 21 -0.37 -15.55 -11.17
CA PRO A 21 -0.07 -16.54 -10.15
C PRO A 21 0.16 -15.86 -8.79
N GLU A 22 -0.26 -16.51 -7.72
CA GLU A 22 -0.05 -15.99 -6.36
C GLU A 22 1.45 -15.73 -6.14
N HIS A 23 1.84 -14.45 -6.08
CA HIS A 23 3.22 -14.07 -5.84
C HIS A 23 3.41 -13.86 -4.33
N ARG A 24 3.82 -14.93 -3.64
CA ARG A 24 4.24 -14.82 -2.24
C ARG A 24 5.63 -14.14 -2.14
N PRO A 25 5.93 -13.44 -1.05
CA PRO A 25 7.26 -12.90 -0.85
C PRO A 25 8.27 -14.02 -0.61
N ASP A 26 9.48 -13.80 -1.11
CA ASP A 26 10.64 -14.59 -0.74
C ASP A 26 10.85 -14.46 0.79
N PRO A 27 10.97 -15.55 1.56
CA PRO A 27 11.22 -15.49 2.99
C PRO A 27 12.40 -14.59 3.39
N VAL A 28 13.38 -14.39 2.50
CA VAL A 28 14.53 -13.52 2.76
C VAL A 28 14.19 -12.02 2.67
N TYR A 29 13.09 -11.65 2.01
CA TYR A 29 12.75 -10.25 1.73
C TYR A 29 12.68 -9.42 3.02
N ASP A 30 11.94 -9.90 4.02
CA ASP A 30 11.68 -9.15 5.26
C ASP A 30 12.98 -8.94 6.07
N THR A 31 13.96 -9.84 5.91
CA THR A 31 15.31 -9.68 6.48
C THR A 31 16.15 -8.64 5.73
N LEU A 32 16.03 -8.57 4.40
CA LEU A 32 16.81 -7.64 3.58
C LEU A 32 16.24 -6.21 3.56
N PHE A 33 14.94 -6.06 3.79
CA PHE A 33 14.26 -4.76 3.80
C PHE A 33 13.48 -4.61 5.12
N PRO A 34 14.12 -4.11 6.20
CA PRO A 34 13.47 -4.02 7.51
C PRO A 34 12.31 -3.01 7.55
N TYR A 35 12.27 -2.06 6.61
CA TYR A 35 11.18 -1.10 6.46
C TYR A 35 10.61 -1.15 5.05
N TYR A 36 9.33 -1.49 4.93
CA TYR A 36 8.61 -1.42 3.67
C TYR A 36 7.12 -1.18 3.88
N VAL A 37 6.47 -0.71 2.82
CA VAL A 37 5.02 -0.54 2.75
C VAL A 37 4.45 -1.43 1.66
N GLU A 38 3.30 -2.05 1.92
CA GLU A 38 2.45 -2.66 0.89
C GLU A 38 1.20 -1.80 0.76
N LEU A 39 1.05 -1.06 -0.34
CA LEU A 39 -0.22 -0.43 -0.71
C LEU A 39 -1.02 -1.44 -1.53
N CYS A 40 -2.20 -1.81 -1.02
CA CYS A 40 -2.98 -2.88 -1.60
C CYS A 40 -4.37 -2.42 -2.03
N ALA A 41 -4.73 -2.75 -3.27
CA ALA A 41 -6.10 -2.71 -3.75
C ALA A 41 -6.75 -4.07 -3.57
N LEU A 42 -8.00 -4.09 -3.10
CA LEU A 42 -8.76 -5.29 -2.88
C LEU A 42 -10.00 -5.31 -3.76
N SER A 43 -10.37 -6.52 -4.20
CA SER A 43 -11.61 -6.75 -4.94
C SER A 43 -12.85 -6.36 -4.14
N GLN A 44 -14.00 -6.25 -4.82
CA GLN A 44 -15.30 -6.12 -4.17
C GLN A 44 -15.54 -7.29 -3.20
N PHE A 45 -16.07 -6.98 -2.03
CA PHE A 45 -16.53 -7.98 -1.06
C PHE A 45 -17.89 -8.55 -1.46
N ARG A 46 -18.06 -9.86 -1.32
CA ARG A 46 -19.29 -10.56 -1.66
C ARG A 46 -19.52 -11.73 -0.69
N GLY A 47 -20.51 -11.62 0.18
CA GLY A 47 -20.99 -12.71 1.02
C GLY A 47 -21.94 -13.62 0.25
N LYS A 48 -21.94 -14.93 0.55
CA LYS A 48 -22.91 -15.86 -0.03
C LYS A 48 -24.34 -15.66 0.50
N ASP A 49 -24.48 -14.91 1.57
CA ASP A 49 -25.72 -14.40 2.14
C ASP A 49 -26.30 -13.19 1.37
N HIS A 50 -25.69 -12.82 0.23
CA HIS A 50 -26.05 -11.69 -0.62
C HIS A 50 -25.68 -10.30 -0.06
N VAL A 51 -24.84 -10.22 0.97
CA VAL A 51 -24.22 -8.94 1.38
C VAL A 51 -23.11 -8.59 0.39
N ILE A 52 -23.20 -7.41 -0.24
CA ILE A 52 -22.25 -6.97 -1.26
C ILE A 52 -21.62 -5.65 -0.83
N GLY A 53 -20.29 -5.59 -0.87
CA GLY A 53 -19.51 -4.39 -0.58
C GLY A 53 -19.56 -3.36 -1.72
N GLY A 54 -19.02 -2.17 -1.47
CA GLY A 54 -18.94 -1.12 -2.47
C GLY A 54 -18.19 -1.56 -3.74
N VAL A 55 -18.72 -1.20 -4.90
CA VAL A 55 -18.15 -1.53 -6.23
C VAL A 55 -16.66 -1.15 -6.36
N PRO A 56 -16.20 0.01 -5.85
CA PRO A 56 -14.78 0.39 -5.96
C PRO A 56 -13.77 -0.55 -5.29
N GLY A 57 -14.23 -1.52 -4.49
CA GLY A 57 -13.37 -2.40 -3.71
C GLY A 57 -12.94 -1.76 -2.39
N HIS A 58 -11.73 -2.04 -1.94
CA HIS A 58 -11.14 -1.45 -0.72
C HIS A 58 -9.65 -1.19 -0.92
N SER A 59 -9.10 -0.24 -0.18
CA SER A 59 -7.66 0.04 -0.13
C SER A 59 -7.17 -0.20 1.29
N VAL A 60 -6.06 -0.90 1.43
CA VAL A 60 -5.39 -1.07 2.73
C VAL A 60 -3.89 -0.88 2.57
N MET A 61 -3.22 -0.68 3.70
CA MET A 61 -1.78 -0.57 3.75
C MET A 61 -1.21 -1.54 4.79
N TYR A 62 -0.11 -2.21 4.48
CA TYR A 62 0.69 -2.92 5.48
C TYR A 62 2.04 -2.23 5.64
N LEU A 63 2.45 -1.99 6.88
CA LEU A 63 3.67 -1.28 7.23
C LEU A 63 4.58 -2.23 8.01
N HIS A 64 5.64 -2.73 7.37
CA HIS A 64 6.67 -3.52 8.04
C HIS A 64 7.72 -2.60 8.67
N GLY A 65 8.09 -2.85 9.92
CA GLY A 65 8.88 -1.97 10.77
C GLY A 65 8.04 -0.93 11.54
N ALA A 66 6.70 -0.97 11.41
CA ALA A 66 5.76 -0.22 12.22
C ALA A 66 4.83 -1.16 12.99
N CYS A 67 4.55 -0.85 14.24
CA CYS A 67 3.79 -1.69 15.15
C CYS A 67 2.65 -0.88 15.75
N ARG A 68 1.57 -1.56 16.19
CA ARG A 68 0.59 -0.93 17.07
C ARG A 68 1.30 -0.55 18.39
N ASP A 69 1.11 0.67 18.86
CA ASP A 69 1.72 1.14 20.11
C ASP A 69 1.11 0.36 21.30
N PRO A 70 1.89 -0.49 21.99
CA PRO A 70 1.38 -1.30 23.10
C PRO A 70 1.01 -0.44 24.34
N LYS A 71 1.44 0.82 24.38
CA LYS A 71 1.12 1.76 25.47
C LYS A 71 -0.18 2.52 25.21
N SER A 72 -0.80 2.34 24.04
CA SER A 72 -2.01 3.05 23.65
C SER A 72 -3.23 2.14 23.61
N ASP A 73 -4.25 2.51 24.40
CA ASP A 73 -5.58 1.90 24.36
C ASP A 73 -6.44 2.41 23.20
N TYR A 74 -5.81 2.93 22.15
CA TYR A 74 -6.45 3.50 20.98
C TYR A 74 -5.58 3.20 19.74
N PRO A 75 -6.13 3.15 18.51
CA PRO A 75 -5.33 2.83 17.33
C PRO A 75 -4.25 3.90 17.07
N GLN A 76 -3.04 3.60 17.53
CA GLN A 76 -1.83 4.38 17.32
C GLN A 76 -0.69 3.45 16.90
N LEU A 77 0.22 3.97 16.08
CA LEU A 77 1.40 3.27 15.61
C LEU A 77 2.67 3.84 16.23
N CYS A 78 3.68 2.99 16.36
CA CYS A 78 5.05 3.36 16.65
C CYS A 78 5.99 2.59 15.71
N ILE A 79 7.26 2.96 15.67
CA ILE A 79 8.27 2.09 15.05
C ILE A 79 8.38 0.82 15.91
N CYS A 80 8.49 -0.35 15.28
CA CYS A 80 8.71 -1.60 16.01
C CYS A 80 10.05 -1.55 16.76
N GLU A 81 10.09 -2.10 17.97
CA GLU A 81 11.35 -2.34 18.67
C GLU A 81 12.03 -3.57 18.04
N ASP A 82 13.36 -3.59 17.94
CA ASP A 82 14.15 -4.57 17.16
C ASP A 82 14.02 -6.05 17.64
N SER A 83 13.11 -6.38 18.57
CA SER A 83 13.04 -7.68 19.26
C SER A 83 11.91 -8.62 18.82
N ASP A 84 10.96 -8.21 17.97
CA ASP A 84 9.76 -9.03 17.67
C ASP A 84 9.55 -9.31 16.17
N ALA A 85 10.54 -9.96 15.53
CA ALA A 85 10.51 -10.39 14.12
C ALA A 85 9.22 -11.10 13.64
N ALA A 86 8.46 -11.73 14.54
CA ALA A 86 7.18 -12.38 14.21
C ALA A 86 5.99 -11.40 14.06
N ASN A 87 6.11 -10.18 14.60
CA ASN A 87 5.09 -9.14 14.65
C ASN A 87 5.59 -7.78 14.11
N ASP A 88 6.68 -7.77 13.34
CA ASP A 88 7.34 -6.57 12.80
C ASP A 88 6.52 -5.85 11.71
N GLY A 89 5.20 -5.81 11.83
CA GLY A 89 4.38 -4.95 11.00
C GLY A 89 2.92 -4.88 11.40
N VAL A 90 2.25 -3.88 10.83
CA VAL A 90 0.87 -3.55 11.13
C VAL A 90 0.08 -3.29 9.85
N GLY A 91 -1.11 -3.87 9.78
CA GLY A 91 -2.12 -3.54 8.78
C GLY A 91 -2.89 -2.28 9.19
N VAL A 92 -3.11 -1.39 8.24
CA VAL A 92 -3.87 -0.15 8.37
C VAL A 92 -5.03 -0.20 7.40
N THR A 93 -6.24 -0.07 7.94
CA THR A 93 -7.50 -0.17 7.20
C THR A 93 -8.49 0.85 7.73
N VAL A 94 -9.30 1.39 6.85
CA VAL A 94 -10.42 2.28 7.20
C VAL A 94 -11.68 1.46 7.34
N ASN A 95 -12.40 1.65 8.44
CA ASN A 95 -13.71 1.08 8.65
C ASN A 95 -14.77 2.20 8.61
N ARG A 96 -15.83 2.01 7.83
CA ARG A 96 -16.85 3.04 7.63
C ARG A 96 -17.75 3.30 8.84
N TYR A 97 -17.71 2.42 9.84
CA TYR A 97 -18.58 2.45 11.01
C TYR A 97 -17.88 2.93 12.28
N THR A 98 -16.62 3.32 12.20
CA THR A 98 -15.92 3.91 13.34
C THR A 98 -16.29 5.39 13.45
N LYS A 99 -16.58 5.83 14.67
CA LYS A 99 -17.03 7.19 14.97
C LYS A 99 -15.89 8.10 15.40
N ASN A 100 -14.96 7.59 16.21
CA ASN A 100 -13.89 8.39 16.81
C ASN A 100 -12.50 7.98 16.29
N ALA A 101 -12.43 7.16 15.24
CA ALA A 101 -11.21 6.74 14.56
C ALA A 101 -11.48 6.68 13.06
N ASN A 102 -10.48 7.05 12.26
CA ASN A 102 -10.54 6.98 10.80
C ASN A 102 -10.02 5.62 10.30
N TRP A 103 -8.98 5.08 10.96
CA TRP A 103 -8.40 3.79 10.63
C TRP A 103 -8.13 2.93 11.88
N LEU A 104 -8.03 1.62 11.65
CA LEU A 104 -7.73 0.59 12.65
C LEU A 104 -6.33 0.00 12.42
N ALA A 105 -5.68 -0.43 13.52
CA ALA A 105 -4.37 -1.06 13.53
C ALA A 105 -4.51 -2.58 13.71
N ILE A 106 -4.19 -3.38 12.68
CA ILE A 106 -4.24 -4.84 12.73
C ILE A 106 -2.82 -5.38 12.91
N PRO A 107 -2.48 -5.95 14.09
CA PRO A 107 -1.13 -6.44 14.32
C PRO A 107 -0.85 -7.71 13.52
N GLY A 108 0.35 -7.77 12.93
CA GLY A 108 0.87 -8.99 12.31
C GLY A 108 0.32 -9.24 10.90
N ARG A 109 1.24 -9.63 10.02
CA ARG A 109 0.95 -9.84 8.60
C ARG A 109 -0.06 -10.97 8.34
N LYS A 110 0.08 -12.06 9.10
CA LYS A 110 -0.72 -13.29 8.93
C LYS A 110 -2.18 -13.10 9.34
N LEU A 111 -2.42 -12.38 10.44
CA LEU A 111 -3.78 -12.00 10.84
C LEU A 111 -4.41 -11.06 9.81
N PHE A 112 -3.65 -10.04 9.40
CA PHE A 112 -4.14 -9.02 8.49
C PHE A 112 -4.58 -9.60 7.14
N TYR A 113 -3.73 -10.37 6.46
CA TYR A 113 -4.08 -10.90 5.14
C TYR A 113 -4.83 -12.23 5.20
N ASP A 114 -4.44 -13.15 6.08
CA ASP A 114 -4.80 -14.56 5.96
C ASP A 114 -5.70 -15.05 7.09
N GLY A 115 -6.04 -14.18 8.06
CA GLY A 115 -6.83 -14.55 9.22
C GLY A 115 -6.22 -15.69 10.03
N ASN A 116 -4.89 -15.79 9.99
CA ASN A 116 -4.10 -16.88 10.57
C ASN A 116 -4.35 -18.29 10.02
N LEU A 117 -5.14 -18.43 8.96
CA LEU A 117 -5.31 -19.69 8.25
C LEU A 117 -4.04 -20.06 7.47
N GLY A 118 -3.73 -21.35 7.44
CA GLY A 118 -2.74 -21.95 6.56
C GLY A 118 -3.18 -21.95 5.09
N PRO A 119 -2.30 -22.24 4.12
CA PRO A 119 -2.64 -22.18 2.69
C PRO A 119 -3.81 -23.08 2.27
N ASP A 120 -3.91 -24.27 2.87
CA ASP A 120 -4.92 -25.29 2.51
C ASP A 120 -6.19 -25.24 3.37
N ASP A 121 -6.22 -24.33 4.35
CA ASP A 121 -7.35 -24.21 5.27
C ASP A 121 -8.57 -23.57 4.59
N ARG A 122 -9.75 -24.06 4.98
CA ARG A 122 -11.06 -23.62 4.50
C ARG A 122 -11.59 -22.45 5.33
N VAL A 123 -12.18 -21.46 4.66
CA VAL A 123 -12.91 -20.37 5.32
C VAL A 123 -14.30 -20.89 5.73
N THR A 124 -14.54 -21.00 7.03
CA THR A 124 -15.81 -21.43 7.64
C THR A 124 -16.34 -20.34 8.58
N GLU A 125 -17.62 -20.43 8.97
CA GLU A 125 -18.19 -19.55 10.00
C GLU A 125 -17.39 -19.58 11.31
N GLN A 126 -16.91 -20.76 11.71
CA GLN A 126 -16.07 -20.92 12.90
C GLN A 126 -14.72 -20.21 12.74
N ALA A 127 -14.13 -20.23 11.54
CA ALA A 127 -12.89 -19.51 11.27
C ALA A 127 -13.10 -17.99 11.33
N VAL A 128 -14.24 -17.49 10.80
CA VAL A 128 -14.65 -16.08 10.88
C VAL A 128 -14.84 -15.63 12.32
N GLU A 129 -15.55 -16.41 13.14
CA GLU A 129 -15.74 -16.11 14.56
C GLU A 129 -14.42 -16.14 15.33
N ALA A 130 -13.58 -17.17 15.11
CA ALA A 130 -12.30 -17.30 15.79
C ALA A 130 -11.37 -16.12 15.49
N VAL A 131 -11.29 -15.68 14.23
CA VAL A 131 -10.42 -14.55 13.87
C VAL A 131 -10.98 -13.22 14.37
N ALA A 132 -12.30 -13.05 14.39
CA ALA A 132 -12.93 -11.88 14.99
C ALA A 132 -12.64 -11.79 16.50
N GLN A 133 -12.80 -12.90 17.22
CA GLN A 133 -12.46 -12.97 18.64
C GLN A 133 -10.98 -12.68 18.88
N GLN A 134 -10.10 -13.25 18.06
CA GLN A 134 -8.67 -12.97 18.15
C GLN A 134 -8.34 -11.47 17.96
N ALA A 135 -8.97 -10.79 16.99
CA ALA A 135 -8.76 -9.35 16.79
C ALA A 135 -9.23 -8.53 18.00
N ILE A 136 -10.35 -8.92 18.62
CA ILE A 136 -10.86 -8.31 19.86
C ILE A 136 -9.88 -8.52 21.01
N ASP A 137 -9.38 -9.75 21.20
CA ASP A 137 -8.44 -10.10 22.27
C ASP A 137 -7.10 -9.36 22.10
N LEU A 138 -6.70 -9.09 20.86
CA LEU A 138 -5.55 -8.26 20.52
C LEU A 138 -5.80 -6.75 20.67
N GLY A 139 -7.02 -6.35 21.08
CA GLY A 139 -7.38 -4.97 21.36
C GLY A 139 -7.48 -4.08 20.12
N VAL A 140 -7.77 -4.64 18.94
CA VAL A 140 -7.94 -3.88 17.67
C VAL A 140 -8.97 -2.76 17.82
N TYR A 141 -10.00 -2.98 18.62
CA TYR A 141 -11.11 -2.03 18.85
C TYR A 141 -11.01 -1.25 20.16
N ASN A 142 -9.89 -1.35 20.89
CA ASN A 142 -9.74 -0.60 22.14
C ASN A 142 -9.85 0.91 21.87
N GLY A 143 -10.66 1.58 22.69
CA GLY A 143 -10.89 3.02 22.59
C GLY A 143 -11.65 3.46 21.34
N VAL A 144 -12.10 2.54 20.49
CA VAL A 144 -12.89 2.83 19.29
C VAL A 144 -14.38 2.87 19.62
N GLU A 145 -15.03 3.96 19.26
CA GLU A 145 -16.48 4.11 19.29
C GLU A 145 -17.06 3.75 17.92
N LEU A 146 -18.20 3.07 17.92
CA LEU A 146 -18.94 2.74 16.71
C LEU A 146 -20.05 3.79 16.43
N LEU A 147 -20.43 3.94 15.17
CA LEU A 147 -21.56 4.75 14.77
C LEU A 147 -22.90 4.12 15.21
N ASP A 148 -23.93 4.96 15.29
CA ASP A 148 -25.25 4.59 15.81
C ASP A 148 -25.92 3.45 15.01
N GLU A 149 -25.59 3.29 13.73
CA GLU A 149 -26.14 2.26 12.86
C GLU A 149 -25.75 0.83 13.27
N VAL A 150 -24.62 0.67 13.96
CA VAL A 150 -24.09 -0.64 14.40
C VAL A 150 -23.80 -0.71 15.90
N LYS A 151 -24.06 0.35 16.66
CA LYS A 151 -23.75 0.42 18.10
C LYS A 151 -24.45 -0.63 18.96
N ASP A 152 -25.60 -1.13 18.49
CA ASP A 152 -26.40 -2.12 19.22
C ASP A 152 -25.90 -3.56 18.97
N LYS A 153 -24.97 -3.75 18.02
CA LYS A 153 -24.30 -5.04 17.82
C LYS A 153 -23.35 -5.31 18.99
N SER A 154 -23.23 -6.58 19.39
CA SER A 154 -22.12 -6.97 20.25
C SER A 154 -20.80 -6.75 19.51
N LEU A 155 -19.69 -6.54 20.23
CA LEU A 155 -18.40 -6.32 19.57
C LEU A 155 -17.99 -7.50 18.69
N ILE A 156 -18.31 -8.73 19.09
CA ILE A 156 -18.03 -9.93 18.29
C ILE A 156 -18.88 -9.98 17.02
N ASP A 157 -20.17 -9.63 17.08
CA ASP A 157 -21.02 -9.58 15.89
C ASP A 157 -20.57 -8.49 14.93
N PHE A 158 -20.21 -7.31 15.46
CA PHE A 158 -19.62 -6.24 14.65
C PHE A 158 -18.33 -6.70 13.96
N ALA A 159 -17.39 -7.29 14.69
CA ALA A 159 -16.12 -7.73 14.13
C ALA A 159 -16.33 -8.79 13.03
N ARG A 160 -17.21 -9.78 13.27
CA ARG A 160 -17.52 -10.83 12.29
C ARG A 160 -18.16 -10.29 11.02
N GLU A 161 -19.16 -9.41 11.17
CA GLU A 161 -20.00 -8.99 10.04
C GLU A 161 -19.42 -7.80 9.28
N GLU A 162 -18.71 -6.90 9.96
CA GLU A 162 -18.28 -5.62 9.37
C GLU A 162 -16.76 -5.46 9.21
N SER A 163 -15.95 -6.36 9.81
CA SER A 163 -14.48 -6.27 9.76
C SER A 163 -13.79 -7.48 9.15
N VAL A 164 -14.23 -8.72 9.40
CA VAL A 164 -13.62 -9.89 8.75
C VAL A 164 -13.82 -9.83 7.24
N GLY A 165 -12.73 -9.96 6.47
CA GLY A 165 -12.74 -9.83 5.02
C GLY A 165 -12.80 -8.37 4.52
N THR A 166 -12.83 -7.38 5.41
CA THR A 166 -12.76 -5.95 5.06
C THR A 166 -11.56 -5.26 5.71
N ASP A 167 -11.38 -5.43 7.01
CA ASP A 167 -10.28 -4.85 7.79
C ASP A 167 -9.11 -5.82 8.00
N PHE A 168 -9.42 -7.09 8.23
CA PHE A 168 -8.43 -8.15 8.44
C PHE A 168 -8.97 -9.49 7.92
N ALA A 169 -8.13 -10.53 7.91
CA ALA A 169 -8.41 -11.78 7.22
C ALA A 169 -8.85 -11.55 5.76
N LEU A 170 -8.18 -10.63 5.08
CA LEU A 170 -8.63 -10.05 3.81
C LEU A 170 -8.87 -11.11 2.71
N THR A 171 -8.01 -12.15 2.66
CA THR A 171 -8.14 -13.26 1.70
C THR A 171 -9.36 -14.17 1.95
N PHE A 172 -10.08 -13.98 3.06
CA PHE A 172 -11.34 -14.67 3.27
C PHE A 172 -12.41 -14.20 2.28
N ALA A 173 -12.45 -12.90 1.97
CA ALA A 173 -13.53 -12.32 1.17
C ALA A 173 -13.06 -11.62 -0.09
N ARG A 174 -11.73 -11.46 -0.29
CA ARG A 174 -11.19 -10.61 -1.36
C ARG A 174 -9.91 -11.15 -1.96
N SER A 175 -9.70 -10.86 -3.24
CA SER A 175 -8.38 -10.93 -3.85
C SER A 175 -7.66 -9.60 -3.66
N ILE A 176 -6.33 -9.63 -3.59
CA ILE A 176 -5.49 -8.53 -3.13
C ILE A 176 -4.37 -8.29 -4.12
N PHE A 177 -4.15 -7.03 -4.50
CA PHE A 177 -3.10 -6.57 -5.40
C PHE A 177 -2.29 -5.49 -4.69
N CYS A 178 -1.04 -5.79 -4.36
CA CYS A 178 -0.18 -4.92 -3.58
C CYS A 178 1.03 -4.48 -4.39
N ALA A 179 1.38 -3.20 -4.28
CA ALA A 179 2.70 -2.69 -4.58
C ALA A 179 3.48 -2.64 -3.26
N ARG A 180 4.51 -3.48 -3.17
CA ARG A 180 5.44 -3.55 -2.03
C ARG A 180 6.66 -2.69 -2.34
N VAL A 181 6.94 -1.72 -1.48
CA VAL A 181 7.99 -0.72 -1.72
C VAL A 181 8.88 -0.59 -0.49
N PRO A 182 10.20 -0.87 -0.60
CA PRO A 182 11.15 -0.55 0.47
C PRO A 182 11.19 0.95 0.72
N VAL A 183 11.17 1.34 1.99
CA VAL A 183 11.27 2.73 2.41
C VAL A 183 12.38 2.89 3.44
N THR A 184 12.78 4.12 3.73
CA THR A 184 13.69 4.36 4.85
C THR A 184 12.93 4.38 6.17
N LYS A 185 13.66 4.23 7.29
CA LYS A 185 13.09 4.39 8.63
C LYS A 185 12.43 5.76 8.82
N ALA A 186 13.04 6.82 8.28
CA ALA A 186 12.51 8.17 8.36
C ALA A 186 11.19 8.31 7.59
N MET A 187 11.10 7.78 6.36
CA MET A 187 9.85 7.73 5.62
C MET A 187 8.75 6.96 6.37
N MET A 188 9.10 5.82 7.00
CA MET A 188 8.15 5.08 7.86
C MET A 188 7.65 5.93 9.03
N GLN A 189 8.52 6.73 9.65
CA GLN A 189 8.14 7.64 10.72
C GLN A 189 7.16 8.72 10.24
N GLU A 190 7.37 9.30 9.06
CA GLU A 190 6.42 10.28 8.51
C GLU A 190 5.03 9.67 8.24
N MET A 191 4.98 8.44 7.71
CA MET A 191 3.72 7.71 7.54
C MET A 191 3.01 7.49 8.89
N ILE A 192 3.74 7.06 9.91
CA ILE A 192 3.22 6.86 11.27
C ILE A 192 2.69 8.18 11.86
N LEU A 193 3.45 9.27 11.73
CA LEU A 193 3.07 10.59 12.24
C LEU A 193 1.78 11.07 11.58
N PHE A 194 1.67 10.94 10.24
CA PHE A 194 0.45 11.26 9.51
C PHE A 194 -0.75 10.44 9.99
N LEU A 195 -0.61 9.12 10.05
CA LEU A 195 -1.69 8.21 10.46
C LEU A 195 -2.17 8.50 11.89
N ASN A 196 -1.23 8.64 12.83
CA ASN A 196 -1.55 8.98 14.22
C ASN A 196 -2.23 10.35 14.33
N ALA A 197 -1.73 11.36 13.61
CA ALA A 197 -2.33 12.68 13.58
C ALA A 197 -3.77 12.63 13.05
N LEU A 198 -4.04 11.84 12.00
CA LEU A 198 -5.37 11.66 11.44
C LEU A 198 -6.35 11.06 12.46
N ASN A 199 -5.97 9.99 13.15
CA ASN A 199 -6.83 9.38 14.18
C ASN A 199 -7.03 10.32 15.40
N ASN A 200 -5.97 11.03 15.82
CA ASN A 200 -6.06 11.98 16.94
C ASN A 200 -7.08 13.12 16.71
N GLN A 201 -7.31 13.51 15.45
CA GLN A 201 -8.33 14.50 15.09
C GLN A 201 -9.75 14.06 15.48
N TYR A 202 -10.05 12.76 15.42
CA TYR A 202 -11.38 12.22 15.75
C TYR A 202 -11.47 11.75 17.20
N ARG A 203 -10.36 11.31 17.81
CA ARG A 203 -10.32 10.93 19.23
C ARG A 203 -10.68 12.08 20.17
N SER A 204 -10.10 13.25 19.90
CA SER A 204 -10.14 14.41 20.79
C SER A 204 -10.87 15.61 20.21
N GLY A 205 -11.21 15.55 18.92
CA GLY A 205 -11.86 16.63 18.20
C GLY A 205 -13.37 16.67 18.41
N PRO A 206 -14.02 17.81 18.08
CA PRO A 206 -15.46 17.97 18.21
C PRO A 206 -16.25 17.26 17.09
N LYS A 207 -15.58 16.57 16.15
CA LYS A 207 -16.17 15.97 14.96
C LYS A 207 -16.09 14.45 15.02
N ALA A 208 -17.21 13.78 14.78
CA ALA A 208 -17.22 12.37 14.47
C ALA A 208 -16.62 12.14 13.07
N TYR A 209 -15.92 11.02 12.91
CA TYR A 209 -15.55 10.51 11.61
C TYR A 209 -16.83 10.07 10.87
N HIS A 210 -16.96 10.52 9.64
CA HIS A 210 -18.01 10.11 8.72
C HIS A 210 -17.33 9.72 7.42
N TRP A 211 -17.28 8.41 7.17
CA TRP A 211 -16.74 7.88 5.94
C TRP A 211 -17.51 8.38 4.72
N ASP A 212 -16.80 8.82 3.70
CA ASP A 212 -17.38 9.23 2.41
C ASP A 212 -16.60 8.54 1.28
N GLY A 213 -17.30 7.66 0.56
CA GLY A 213 -16.72 6.88 -0.54
C GLY A 213 -16.10 7.68 -1.67
N LEU A 214 -16.40 8.97 -1.79
CA LEU A 214 -15.85 9.87 -2.80
C LEU A 214 -14.82 10.85 -2.25
N HIS A 215 -14.95 11.31 -1.00
CA HIS A 215 -14.18 12.46 -0.49
C HIS A 215 -13.32 12.17 0.75
N ASP A 216 -13.55 11.06 1.45
CA ASP A 216 -12.83 10.67 2.67
C ASP A 216 -12.98 9.16 2.89
N ASN A 217 -12.26 8.38 2.07
CA ASN A 217 -12.32 6.93 2.01
C ASN A 217 -10.95 6.30 2.29
N CYS A 218 -10.90 4.96 2.28
CA CYS A 218 -9.69 4.17 2.46
C CYS A 218 -8.53 4.55 1.52
N ALA A 219 -8.81 4.83 0.25
CA ALA A 219 -7.79 5.22 -0.72
C ALA A 219 -7.13 6.56 -0.37
N HIS A 220 -7.90 7.54 0.13
CA HIS A 220 -7.34 8.83 0.57
C HIS A 220 -6.36 8.68 1.72
N VAL A 221 -6.69 7.83 2.70
CA VAL A 221 -5.83 7.56 3.86
C VAL A 221 -4.53 6.92 3.42
N THR A 222 -4.63 5.85 2.63
CA THR A 222 -3.44 5.16 2.14
C THR A 222 -2.60 6.03 1.21
N HIS A 223 -3.23 6.87 0.38
CA HIS A 223 -2.54 7.80 -0.51
C HIS A 223 -1.79 8.88 0.27
N ASN A 224 -2.46 9.53 1.23
CA ASN A 224 -1.85 10.62 1.98
C ASN A 224 -0.81 10.14 2.99
N ALA A 225 -0.89 8.90 3.46
CA ALA A 225 0.20 8.28 4.19
C ALA A 225 1.47 8.21 3.33
N LEU A 226 1.40 7.69 2.10
CA LEU A 226 2.55 7.66 1.19
C LEU A 226 3.01 9.08 0.79
N ALA A 227 2.08 10.03 0.64
CA ALA A 227 2.41 11.41 0.34
C ALA A 227 3.19 12.09 1.48
N ALA A 228 2.88 11.77 2.75
CA ALA A 228 3.64 12.26 3.90
C ALA A 228 5.11 11.83 3.87
N ALA A 229 5.42 10.73 3.17
CA ALA A 229 6.78 10.24 2.95
C ALA A 229 7.38 10.65 1.59
N SER A 230 6.83 11.68 0.93
CA SER A 230 7.30 12.22 -0.35
C SER A 230 7.37 11.18 -1.48
N ILE A 231 6.45 10.22 -1.50
CA ILE A 231 6.33 9.25 -2.60
C ILE A 231 5.63 9.88 -3.81
N TRP A 232 4.65 10.75 -3.53
CA TRP A 232 3.85 11.51 -4.49
C TRP A 232 3.15 12.69 -3.79
N PRO A 233 2.50 13.61 -4.54
CA PRO A 233 1.82 14.75 -3.93
C PRO A 233 0.61 14.30 -3.12
N PRO A 234 0.18 15.06 -2.09
CA PRO A 234 -1.02 14.74 -1.33
C PRO A 234 -2.30 14.94 -2.15
N THR A 235 -3.32 14.14 -1.83
CA THR A 235 -4.68 14.31 -2.33
C THR A 235 -5.56 15.05 -1.33
N LYS A 236 -6.47 15.88 -1.83
CA LYS A 236 -7.37 16.68 -0.98
C LYS A 236 -8.51 15.81 -0.46
N VAL A 237 -8.73 15.85 0.85
CA VAL A 237 -9.87 15.24 1.55
C VAL A 237 -10.96 16.30 1.76
N GLY A 238 -12.20 15.98 1.38
CA GLY A 238 -13.35 16.90 1.47
C GLY A 238 -13.39 18.03 0.42
N GLY A 239 -14.54 18.71 0.31
CA GLY A 239 -14.77 19.85 -0.60
C GLY A 239 -15.64 19.53 -1.84
N ARG A 240 -15.79 20.49 -2.76
CA ARG A 240 -16.49 20.23 -4.05
C ARG A 240 -15.64 19.32 -4.93
N MET A 241 -16.27 18.31 -5.55
CA MET A 241 -15.61 17.36 -6.44
C MET A 241 -14.81 18.08 -7.54
N PHE A 242 -13.48 18.00 -7.45
CA PHE A 242 -12.57 18.21 -8.55
C PHE A 242 -11.93 16.88 -8.91
N ARG A 243 -11.52 16.71 -10.16
CA ARG A 243 -10.93 15.46 -10.68
C ARG A 243 -9.69 15.00 -9.89
N HIS A 244 -9.05 15.90 -9.15
CA HIS A 244 -7.86 15.66 -8.31
C HIS A 244 -8.17 15.20 -6.87
N SER A 245 -9.45 15.08 -6.51
CA SER A 245 -9.90 14.64 -5.17
C SER A 245 -10.54 13.26 -5.19
N LEU A 246 -10.47 12.53 -6.32
CA LEU A 246 -11.02 11.19 -6.42
C LEU A 246 -9.89 10.17 -6.25
N ALA A 247 -9.88 9.47 -5.12
CA ALA A 247 -8.97 8.35 -4.86
C ALA A 247 -9.74 7.02 -4.99
N ILE A 248 -9.27 6.14 -5.88
CA ILE A 248 -9.87 4.83 -6.16
C ILE A 248 -8.84 3.75 -5.83
N PRO A 249 -9.15 2.72 -5.04
CA PRO A 249 -8.17 1.75 -4.55
C PRO A 249 -7.25 1.16 -5.63
N ALA A 250 -7.84 0.63 -6.71
CA ALA A 250 -7.07 0.00 -7.77
C ALA A 250 -6.22 1.00 -8.58
N ASN A 251 -6.67 2.25 -8.70
CA ASN A 251 -5.88 3.31 -9.33
C ASN A 251 -4.65 3.67 -8.50
N GLU A 252 -4.76 3.72 -7.16
CA GLU A 252 -3.62 4.00 -6.28
C GLU A 252 -2.56 2.90 -6.36
N TYR A 253 -2.98 1.64 -6.37
CA TYR A 253 -2.09 0.49 -6.62
C TYR A 253 -1.37 0.63 -7.98
N ILE A 254 -2.11 0.85 -9.07
CA ILE A 254 -1.52 1.02 -10.42
C ILE A 254 -0.52 2.19 -10.44
N ASN A 255 -0.89 3.32 -9.85
CA ASN A 255 -0.03 4.49 -9.80
C ASN A 255 1.28 4.17 -9.07
N LEU A 256 1.25 3.44 -7.95
CA LEU A 256 2.46 3.06 -7.23
C LEU A 256 3.32 2.06 -8.01
N VAL A 257 2.71 1.06 -8.66
CA VAL A 257 3.45 0.12 -9.52
C VAL A 257 4.19 0.87 -10.62
N LEU A 258 3.49 1.73 -11.36
CA LEU A 258 4.10 2.50 -12.45
C LEU A 258 5.15 3.48 -11.92
N ARG A 259 4.92 4.09 -10.75
CA ARG A 259 5.89 4.96 -10.09
C ARG A 259 7.18 4.23 -9.74
N CYS A 260 7.13 2.98 -9.32
CA CYS A 260 8.32 2.19 -9.02
C CYS A 260 8.96 1.54 -10.25
N ALA A 261 8.17 1.14 -11.24
CA ALA A 261 8.67 0.41 -12.42
C ALA A 261 9.18 1.35 -13.53
N GLU A 262 8.48 2.47 -13.78
CA GLU A 262 8.71 3.34 -14.93
C GLU A 262 9.45 4.65 -14.59
N PHE A 263 9.70 4.96 -13.31
CA PHE A 263 10.38 6.20 -12.96
C PHE A 263 11.79 6.26 -13.59
N PRO A 264 12.13 7.38 -14.28
CA PRO A 264 13.34 7.50 -15.08
C PRO A 264 14.57 7.76 -14.19
N LEU A 265 14.96 6.74 -13.42
CA LEU A 265 16.07 6.79 -12.47
C LEU A 265 17.38 7.29 -13.09
N ASP A 266 17.63 7.01 -14.37
CA ASP A 266 18.82 7.39 -15.12
C ASP A 266 18.78 8.82 -15.70
N ASN A 267 17.68 9.56 -15.50
CA ASN A 267 17.51 10.93 -15.96
C ASN A 267 17.48 11.92 -14.78
N PHE A 268 18.62 12.53 -14.50
CA PHE A 268 18.76 13.51 -13.42
C PHE A 268 17.83 14.73 -13.58
N ASP A 269 17.63 15.22 -14.80
CA ASP A 269 16.75 16.38 -15.02
C ASP A 269 15.28 16.03 -14.75
N ALA A 270 14.86 14.79 -15.03
CA ALA A 270 13.52 14.32 -14.68
C ALA A 270 13.33 14.19 -13.15
N ILE A 271 14.38 13.81 -12.41
CA ILE A 271 14.37 13.79 -10.95
C ILE A 271 14.21 15.21 -10.39
N LEU A 272 14.89 16.21 -10.97
CA LEU A 272 14.77 17.61 -10.52
C LEU A 272 13.40 18.24 -10.83
N GLN A 273 12.74 17.79 -11.91
CA GLN A 273 11.42 18.29 -12.31
C GLN A 273 10.27 17.65 -11.52
N ASP A 274 10.55 16.54 -10.84
CA ASP A 274 9.61 15.82 -9.99
C ASP A 274 9.86 16.22 -8.54
N GLU A 275 9.07 17.17 -8.04
CA GLU A 275 9.26 17.78 -6.71
C GLU A 275 9.34 16.71 -5.60
N ASP A 276 8.46 15.70 -5.62
CA ASP A 276 8.46 14.65 -4.59
C ASP A 276 9.71 13.75 -4.68
N ALA A 277 10.14 13.37 -5.88
CA ALA A 277 11.37 12.58 -6.03
C ALA A 277 12.62 13.37 -5.64
N HIS A 278 12.65 14.66 -6.00
CA HIS A 278 13.70 15.58 -5.59
C HIS A 278 13.77 15.68 -4.06
N ASP A 279 12.64 15.98 -3.41
CA ASP A 279 12.58 16.16 -1.96
C ASP A 279 12.87 14.83 -1.25
N SER A 280 12.36 13.71 -1.74
CA SER A 280 12.65 12.39 -1.17
C SER A 280 14.14 12.01 -1.27
N LEU A 281 14.83 12.40 -2.36
CA LEU A 281 16.29 12.24 -2.46
C LEU A 281 17.03 13.13 -1.45
N LEU A 282 16.55 14.36 -1.23
CA LEU A 282 17.17 15.34 -0.34
C LEU A 282 16.88 15.11 1.15
N GLU A 283 15.74 14.53 1.49
CA GLU A 283 15.33 14.33 2.88
C GLU A 283 15.61 12.90 3.33
N PHE A 284 15.28 11.93 2.48
CA PHE A 284 15.31 10.51 2.84
C PHE A 284 16.42 9.74 2.15
N GLY A 285 17.10 10.32 1.15
CA GLY A 285 18.06 9.56 0.34
C GLY A 285 17.37 8.40 -0.37
N TRP A 286 16.19 8.66 -0.92
CA TRP A 286 15.32 7.66 -1.53
C TRP A 286 14.84 8.12 -2.90
N LEU A 287 14.65 7.19 -3.83
CA LEU A 287 14.02 7.44 -5.13
C LEU A 287 13.00 6.33 -5.45
N PRO A 288 11.94 6.64 -6.22
CA PRO A 288 10.83 5.71 -6.46
C PRO A 288 11.19 4.42 -7.20
N ALA A 289 12.01 4.50 -8.25
CA ALA A 289 12.54 3.33 -8.94
C ALA A 289 13.78 2.82 -8.21
N ARG A 290 13.60 1.78 -7.39
CA ARG A 290 14.67 1.14 -6.63
C ARG A 290 14.50 -0.37 -6.51
N HIS A 291 15.62 -1.03 -6.23
CA HIS A 291 15.63 -2.46 -5.94
C HIS A 291 14.78 -2.79 -4.70
N GLY A 292 14.15 -3.97 -4.72
CA GLY A 292 13.20 -4.44 -3.72
C GLY A 292 11.74 -4.00 -3.94
N ALA A 293 11.46 -3.06 -4.85
CA ALA A 293 10.07 -2.75 -5.18
C ALA A 293 9.45 -3.92 -5.99
N LEU A 294 8.38 -4.52 -5.47
CA LEU A 294 7.74 -5.72 -6.01
C LEU A 294 6.21 -5.59 -6.07
N ILE A 295 5.60 -6.36 -6.95
CA ILE A 295 4.17 -6.59 -7.05
C ILE A 295 3.86 -7.89 -6.32
N LYS A 296 2.78 -7.89 -5.54
CA LYS A 296 2.29 -9.08 -4.83
C LYS A 296 0.79 -9.23 -5.07
N THR A 297 0.39 -10.45 -5.41
CA THR A 297 -1.01 -10.83 -5.58
C THR A 297 -1.37 -11.90 -4.58
N ARG A 298 -2.60 -11.86 -4.07
CA ARG A 298 -3.19 -12.91 -3.24
C ARG A 298 -4.59 -13.16 -3.72
N ASP A 299 -4.89 -14.41 -4.03
CA ASP A 299 -6.24 -14.77 -4.43
C ASP A 299 -7.14 -14.90 -3.21
N ILE A 300 -8.43 -14.66 -3.42
CA ILE A 300 -9.42 -15.08 -2.44
C ILE A 300 -9.32 -16.60 -2.26
N ARG A 301 -9.42 -17.05 -1.00
CA ARG A 301 -9.41 -18.48 -0.68
C ARG A 301 -10.56 -19.18 -1.38
N GLN A 302 -10.24 -20.14 -2.24
CA GLN A 302 -11.21 -20.88 -3.04
C GLN A 302 -12.03 -21.86 -2.21
N ALA A 303 -11.40 -22.48 -1.20
CA ALA A 303 -12.11 -23.29 -0.20
C ALA A 303 -12.84 -22.35 0.76
N ASN A 304 -14.05 -21.93 0.39
CA ASN A 304 -14.81 -20.91 1.11
C ASN A 304 -16.28 -21.31 1.29
N ASP A 305 -16.75 -21.35 2.54
CA ASP A 305 -18.17 -21.53 2.87
C ASP A 305 -18.94 -20.23 3.00
N VAL A 306 -18.26 -19.12 3.31
CA VAL A 306 -18.89 -17.88 3.78
C VAL A 306 -19.00 -16.84 2.66
N TYR A 307 -17.95 -16.69 1.87
CA TYR A 307 -17.85 -15.65 0.84
C TYR A 307 -17.88 -16.23 -0.57
N ASP A 308 -18.41 -15.44 -1.49
CA ASP A 308 -18.34 -15.68 -2.93
C ASP A 308 -16.90 -15.41 -3.40
N THR A 309 -16.39 -16.29 -4.25
CA THR A 309 -15.01 -16.28 -4.74
C THR A 309 -14.87 -15.60 -6.11
N ASP A 310 -15.96 -15.07 -6.65
CA ASP A 310 -15.93 -14.28 -7.87
C ASP A 310 -15.17 -12.97 -7.67
N PHE A 311 -14.25 -12.70 -8.60
CA PHE A 311 -13.36 -11.54 -8.54
C PHE A 311 -13.89 -10.36 -9.36
N HIS A 312 -13.97 -9.20 -8.72
CA HIS A 312 -14.25 -7.92 -9.37
C HIS A 312 -13.34 -6.82 -8.82
N LEU A 313 -12.56 -6.17 -9.70
CA LEU A 313 -11.73 -5.03 -9.35
C LEU A 313 -12.13 -3.82 -10.21
N PHE A 314 -12.58 -2.77 -9.54
CA PHE A 314 -13.01 -1.57 -10.23
C PHE A 314 -11.83 -0.63 -10.48
N LEU A 315 -11.70 -0.19 -11.72
CA LEU A 315 -10.71 0.76 -12.18
C LEU A 315 -11.39 1.88 -12.94
N LEU A 316 -10.86 3.09 -12.79
CA LEU A 316 -11.30 4.23 -13.58
C LEU A 316 -10.14 4.79 -14.39
N GLU A 317 -10.20 4.67 -15.71
CA GLU A 317 -9.20 5.27 -16.58
C GLU A 317 -9.80 6.01 -17.78
N PRO A 318 -9.14 7.10 -18.25
CA PRO A 318 -9.50 7.73 -19.51
C PRO A 318 -9.38 6.72 -20.68
N PRO A 319 -10.18 6.86 -21.77
CA PRO A 319 -10.17 5.91 -22.88
C PRO A 319 -8.80 5.67 -23.54
N ASP A 320 -7.93 6.69 -23.55
CA ASP A 320 -6.60 6.64 -24.16
C ASP A 320 -5.49 6.25 -23.18
N SER A 321 -5.83 6.06 -21.90
CA SER A 321 -4.88 5.56 -20.90
C SER A 321 -4.47 4.13 -21.24
N LYS A 322 -3.19 3.83 -21.01
CA LYS A 322 -2.63 2.47 -21.13
C LYS A 322 -2.14 1.94 -19.79
N LYS A 323 -2.41 2.64 -18.68
CA LYS A 323 -1.87 2.34 -17.35
C LYS A 323 -2.24 0.93 -16.88
N THR A 324 -3.49 0.52 -17.08
CA THR A 324 -3.93 -0.84 -16.72
C THR A 324 -3.17 -1.89 -17.52
N LYS A 325 -3.16 -1.75 -18.85
CA LYS A 325 -2.45 -2.66 -19.75
C LYS A 325 -0.92 -2.68 -19.50
N GLN A 326 -0.34 -1.58 -19.06
CA GLN A 326 1.07 -1.53 -18.64
C GLN A 326 1.28 -2.31 -17.35
N THR A 327 0.43 -2.07 -16.34
CA THR A 327 0.49 -2.77 -15.05
C THR A 327 0.31 -4.27 -15.22
N GLU A 328 -0.60 -4.71 -16.09
CA GLU A 328 -0.77 -6.13 -16.41
C GLU A 328 0.51 -6.79 -16.91
N LYS A 329 1.34 -6.10 -17.70
CA LYS A 329 2.62 -6.67 -18.16
C LYS A 329 3.55 -6.94 -17.00
N TYR A 330 3.58 -6.05 -16.01
CA TYR A 330 4.43 -6.20 -14.83
C TYR A 330 4.01 -7.36 -13.93
N LEU A 331 2.74 -7.80 -13.99
CA LEU A 331 2.29 -9.02 -13.31
C LEU A 331 2.93 -10.29 -13.89
N TYR A 332 3.52 -10.22 -15.09
CA TYR A 332 4.20 -11.34 -15.75
C TYR A 332 5.69 -11.09 -15.98
N ASP A 333 6.25 -9.99 -15.46
CA ASP A 333 7.68 -9.70 -15.52
C ASP A 333 8.36 -10.15 -14.22
N PRO A 334 9.26 -11.16 -14.25
CA PRO A 334 9.95 -11.65 -13.04
C PRO A 334 10.67 -10.56 -12.27
N HIS A 335 11.16 -9.51 -12.93
CA HIS A 335 11.82 -8.39 -12.26
C HIS A 335 10.86 -7.58 -11.38
N CYS A 336 9.55 -7.75 -11.56
CA CYS A 336 8.53 -7.04 -10.79
C CYS A 336 7.94 -7.89 -9.67
N PHE A 337 8.11 -9.21 -9.61
CA PHE A 337 7.51 -10.03 -8.55
C PHE A 337 8.49 -10.97 -7.83
N ASP A 338 9.61 -11.32 -8.46
CA ASP A 338 10.68 -12.12 -7.86
C ASP A 338 11.83 -11.23 -7.39
N LEU A 339 12.33 -11.50 -6.18
CA LEU A 339 13.32 -10.64 -5.55
C LEU A 339 14.68 -10.71 -6.25
N GLU A 340 15.23 -11.90 -6.50
CA GLU A 340 16.56 -12.02 -7.10
C GLU A 340 16.64 -11.38 -8.51
N PRO A 341 15.72 -11.65 -9.46
CA PRO A 341 15.71 -10.94 -10.75
C PRO A 341 15.63 -9.43 -10.58
N ASN A 342 14.76 -8.94 -9.68
CA ASN A 342 14.64 -7.50 -9.38
C ASN A 342 15.99 -6.90 -8.93
N LEU A 343 16.67 -7.55 -7.98
CA LEU A 343 17.97 -7.10 -7.49
C LEU A 343 19.01 -7.05 -8.63
N ARG A 344 19.08 -8.08 -9.49
CA ARG A 344 20.01 -8.12 -10.63
C ARG A 344 19.73 -7.02 -11.65
N LEU A 345 18.46 -6.76 -11.97
CA LEU A 345 18.07 -5.66 -12.86
C LEU A 345 18.58 -4.33 -12.32
N TYR A 346 18.34 -4.05 -11.04
CA TYR A 346 18.73 -2.77 -10.45
C TYR A 346 20.24 -2.63 -10.25
N GLN A 347 20.97 -3.71 -9.94
CA GLN A 347 22.43 -3.70 -9.95
C GLN A 347 22.97 -3.25 -11.30
N ALA A 348 22.47 -3.82 -12.40
CA ALA A 348 22.86 -3.44 -13.75
C ALA A 348 22.48 -1.98 -14.08
N ARG A 349 21.28 -1.52 -13.65
CA ARG A 349 20.86 -0.12 -13.83
C ARG A 349 21.76 0.86 -13.10
N TYR A 350 22.07 0.62 -11.82
CA TYR A 350 22.95 1.50 -11.05
C TYR A 350 24.36 1.56 -11.65
N GLN A 351 24.93 0.40 -12.01
CA GLN A 351 26.25 0.36 -12.67
C GLN A 351 26.25 1.19 -13.96
N LYS A 352 25.25 1.00 -14.83
CA LYS A 352 25.11 1.76 -16.07
C LYS A 352 25.06 3.27 -15.81
N ILE A 353 24.34 3.72 -14.79
CA ILE A 353 24.27 5.14 -14.43
C ILE A 353 25.66 5.66 -14.02
N LEU A 354 26.38 4.92 -13.17
CA LEU A 354 27.72 5.31 -12.71
C LEU A 354 28.75 5.34 -13.86
N ASP A 355 28.66 4.41 -14.81
CA ASP A 355 29.55 4.37 -15.98
C ASP A 355 29.42 5.62 -16.86
N HIS A 356 28.26 6.28 -16.81
CA HIS A 356 27.98 7.52 -17.55
C HIS A 356 28.12 8.78 -16.69
N LYS A 357 28.71 8.70 -15.49
CA LYS A 357 28.90 9.85 -14.60
C LYS A 357 29.77 10.91 -15.28
N PRO A 358 29.26 12.14 -15.52
CA PRO A 358 30.06 13.25 -16.00
C PRO A 358 31.23 13.54 -15.05
N THR A 359 32.42 13.71 -15.63
CA THR A 359 33.66 13.99 -14.89
C THR A 359 34.01 15.48 -14.83
N ASP A 360 33.32 16.33 -15.62
CA ASP A 360 33.59 17.77 -15.71
C ASP A 360 32.45 18.60 -15.09
N GLU A 361 32.74 19.20 -13.94
CA GLU A 361 31.85 20.14 -13.23
C GLU A 361 31.51 21.38 -14.08
N SER A 362 32.48 21.86 -14.87
CA SER A 362 32.34 23.09 -15.64
C SER A 362 31.40 22.95 -16.83
N GLU A 363 31.24 21.74 -17.38
CA GLU A 363 30.25 21.42 -18.41
C GLU A 363 28.84 21.31 -17.81
N PHE A 364 28.74 20.80 -16.58
CA PHE A 364 27.47 20.65 -15.88
C PHE A 364 26.87 21.98 -15.41
N LEU A 365 27.69 22.85 -14.82
CA LEU A 365 27.27 24.15 -14.26
C LEU A 365 26.80 25.17 -15.31
N ARG A 366 27.24 25.04 -16.57
CA ARG A 366 26.79 25.92 -17.67
C ARG A 366 25.28 25.87 -17.92
N GLY A 367 24.60 24.82 -17.44
CA GLY A 367 23.14 24.68 -17.51
C GLY A 367 22.36 25.29 -16.33
N GLY A 368 23.02 25.94 -15.36
CA GLY A 368 22.36 26.49 -14.18
C GLY A 368 21.87 25.44 -13.17
N ARG A 369 22.40 24.22 -13.23
CA ARG A 369 22.04 23.11 -12.35
C ARG A 369 22.83 23.12 -11.05
N ASP A 370 22.19 22.70 -9.96
CA ASP A 370 22.83 22.59 -8.65
C ASP A 370 23.77 21.38 -8.59
N TRP A 371 25.08 21.65 -8.59
CA TRP A 371 26.12 20.62 -8.51
C TRP A 371 26.07 19.80 -7.22
N SER A 372 25.62 20.40 -6.11
CA SER A 372 25.55 19.70 -4.82
C SER A 372 24.47 18.61 -4.84
N VAL A 373 23.32 18.89 -5.44
CA VAL A 373 22.22 17.93 -5.64
C VAL A 373 22.66 16.84 -6.62
N PHE A 374 23.37 17.21 -7.67
CA PHE A 374 23.94 16.25 -8.62
C PHE A 374 24.93 15.28 -7.97
N GLN A 375 25.86 15.78 -7.16
CA GLN A 375 26.79 14.92 -6.40
C GLN A 375 26.05 14.04 -5.39
N ARG A 376 24.95 14.54 -4.81
CA ARG A 376 24.10 13.75 -3.91
C ARG A 376 23.41 12.60 -4.65
N TYR A 377 22.86 12.84 -5.85
CA TYR A 377 22.30 11.80 -6.70
C TYR A 377 23.31 10.70 -7.01
N TYR A 378 24.51 11.04 -7.48
CA TYR A 378 25.52 10.00 -7.78
C TYR A 378 26.02 9.26 -6.55
N ARG A 379 26.11 9.92 -5.38
CA ARG A 379 26.38 9.23 -4.11
C ARG A 379 25.27 8.27 -3.72
N TYR A 380 24.02 8.68 -3.92
CA TYR A 380 22.86 7.80 -3.73
C TYR A 380 22.97 6.56 -4.63
N ILE A 381 23.21 6.74 -5.94
CA ILE A 381 23.34 5.62 -6.88
C ILE A 381 24.47 4.66 -6.49
N ALA A 382 25.64 5.19 -6.10
CA ALA A 382 26.76 4.37 -5.63
C ALA A 382 26.40 3.56 -4.37
N ALA A 383 25.77 4.20 -3.39
CA ALA A 383 25.31 3.51 -2.18
C ALA A 383 24.25 2.43 -2.49
N GLN A 384 23.35 2.67 -3.45
CA GLN A 384 22.38 1.66 -3.86
C GLN A 384 23.02 0.49 -4.60
N LEU A 385 24.09 0.72 -5.37
CA LEU A 385 24.87 -0.35 -6.01
C LEU A 385 25.58 -1.24 -4.98
N GLU A 386 26.18 -0.64 -3.95
CA GLU A 386 26.80 -1.37 -2.84
C GLU A 386 25.75 -2.21 -2.09
N ASP A 387 24.63 -1.60 -1.74
CA ASP A 387 23.52 -2.22 -1.02
C ASP A 387 22.91 -3.40 -1.80
N VAL A 388 22.58 -3.22 -3.09
CA VAL A 388 22.02 -4.30 -3.91
C VAL A 388 23.03 -5.44 -4.12
N THR A 389 24.33 -5.13 -4.21
CA THR A 389 25.38 -6.15 -4.33
C THR A 389 25.52 -6.97 -3.06
N ALA A 390 25.45 -6.32 -1.89
CA ALA A 390 25.45 -7.01 -0.60
C ALA A 390 24.21 -7.92 -0.43
N LYS A 391 23.03 -7.45 -0.85
CA LYS A 391 21.80 -8.26 -0.86
C LYS A 391 21.88 -9.44 -1.82
N LEU A 392 22.43 -9.28 -3.02
CA LEU A 392 22.59 -10.38 -3.98
C LEU A 392 23.49 -11.48 -3.45
N ALA A 393 24.48 -11.16 -2.60
CA ALA A 393 25.35 -12.15 -1.98
C ALA A 393 24.62 -13.12 -1.04
N THR A 394 23.37 -12.84 -0.64
CA THR A 394 22.57 -13.78 0.15
C THR A 394 21.92 -14.88 -0.68
N PHE A 395 21.97 -14.79 -2.02
CA PHE A 395 21.39 -15.77 -2.94
C PHE A 395 22.39 -16.83 -3.44
N GLY A 396 23.67 -16.74 -3.04
CA GLY A 396 24.76 -17.61 -3.53
C GLY A 396 25.38 -17.05 -4.81
#